data_AF-A0A3M0WJI0-F1
#
_entry.id   AF-A0A3M0WJI0-F1
#
_cell.length_a   1.000
_cell.length_b   1.000
_cell.length_c   1.000
_cell.angle_alpha   90.00
_cell.angle_beta   90.00
_cell.angle_gamma   90.00
#
_symmetry.space_group_name_H-M   'P 1'
#
loop_
_entity.id
_entity.type
_entity.pdbx_description
1 polymer ?
#
loop_
_entity_poly.entity_id
_entity_poly.type
_entity_poly.pdbx_seq_one_letter_code
_entity_poly.pdbx_strand_id
1 'polypeptide(L)'
;MKKFLIIFLFFFSSSFAKEYITEGLTENQITNIKVYTLKALNLSLNAYSELKRERVNRRNAKSYIESAIFFLNEATIYSPSYTIRKKIETLKKRIKIFPKEYYKKDLISIYQDINKFAGNLTDYEKIKKELKSLIDKYDTNLNSTILSKLENIYSLIDLPLIDTPLNNAKTFLAIAYDNLKAGRINKASKSIEISLDPMIKLTNRENLLLVEFKNLIYNSYISYLNGNYQLSKMYLFMSNKKLKEAYAVSIDENKDMIKGFMNQIKYIDNNFNKKDEILKEFIVIVRQIKNL
;
A
#
# COMPACT_ATOMS: atom_id res chain seq x y z
N MET A 1 3.81 -69.49 -14.70
CA MET A 1 2.80 -68.42 -14.59
C MET A 1 3.22 -67.44 -13.50
N LYS A 2 3.81 -66.30 -13.87
CA LYS A 2 4.04 -65.15 -12.98
C LYS A 2 3.42 -63.93 -13.66
N LYS A 3 2.26 -63.48 -13.16
CA LYS A 3 1.62 -62.23 -13.62
C LYS A 3 2.26 -61.09 -12.84
N PHE A 4 3.10 -60.30 -13.50
CA PHE A 4 3.50 -58.99 -13.00
C PHE A 4 2.34 -58.02 -13.25
N LEU A 5 1.63 -57.67 -12.17
CA LEU A 5 0.61 -56.63 -12.19
C LEU A 5 1.33 -55.28 -12.16
N ILE A 6 1.53 -54.66 -13.33
CA ILE A 6 1.99 -53.27 -13.41
C ILE A 6 0.80 -52.40 -13.00
N ILE A 7 0.78 -52.00 -11.73
CA ILE A 7 -0.09 -50.93 -11.23
C ILE A 7 0.48 -49.63 -11.83
N PHE A 8 -0.12 -49.19 -12.93
CA PHE A 8 0.08 -47.86 -13.46
C PHE A 8 -0.55 -46.86 -12.48
N LEU A 9 0.26 -46.35 -11.54
CA LEU A 9 -0.07 -45.18 -10.73
C LEU A 9 -0.20 -43.99 -11.69
N PHE A 10 -1.42 -43.73 -12.15
CA PHE A 10 -1.78 -42.43 -12.70
C PHE A 10 -1.59 -41.39 -11.60
N PHE A 11 -0.40 -40.79 -11.56
CA PHE A 11 -0.22 -39.47 -10.98
C PHE A 11 -1.09 -38.52 -11.81
N PHE A 12 -2.33 -38.29 -11.35
CA PHE A 12 -3.03 -37.05 -11.65
C PHE A 12 -2.21 -35.92 -11.01
N SER A 13 -1.19 -35.45 -11.72
CA SER A 13 -0.71 -34.09 -11.54
C SER A 13 -1.84 -33.21 -12.06
N SER A 14 -2.79 -32.89 -11.18
CA SER A 14 -3.64 -31.72 -11.38
C SER A 14 -2.68 -30.57 -11.63
N SER A 15 -2.70 -30.08 -12.88
CA SER A 15 -2.04 -28.85 -13.29
C SER A 15 -2.59 -27.72 -12.42
N PHE A 16 -2.00 -27.57 -11.23
CA PHE A 16 -2.18 -26.37 -10.42
C PHE A 16 -1.65 -25.25 -11.30
N ALA A 17 -2.57 -24.40 -11.78
CA ALA A 17 -2.20 -23.07 -12.19
C ALA A 17 -1.30 -22.53 -11.06
N LYS A 18 -0.07 -22.15 -11.38
CA LYS A 18 0.79 -21.40 -10.45
C LYS A 18 0.00 -20.16 -10.08
N GLU A 19 -0.76 -20.21 -8.98
CA GLU A 19 -1.39 -19.03 -8.42
C GLU A 19 -0.24 -18.13 -8.01
N TYR A 20 0.00 -17.11 -8.83
CA TYR A 20 1.05 -16.13 -8.56
C TYR A 20 0.72 -15.46 -7.23
N ILE A 21 1.65 -15.59 -6.29
CA ILE A 21 1.58 -14.86 -5.03
C ILE A 21 1.57 -13.38 -5.39
N THR A 22 0.55 -12.70 -4.89
CA THR A 22 0.34 -11.30 -5.19
C THR A 22 1.16 -10.47 -4.18
N GLU A 23 2.33 -9.99 -4.60
CA GLU A 23 3.11 -9.00 -3.84
C GLU A 23 2.42 -7.63 -3.92
N GLY A 24 2.36 -6.89 -2.80
CA GLY A 24 1.76 -5.57 -2.75
C GLY A 24 2.71 -4.52 -3.32
N LEU A 25 3.64 -4.07 -2.51
CA LEU A 25 4.70 -3.12 -2.83
C LEU A 25 5.93 -3.84 -3.38
N THR A 26 6.44 -3.34 -4.49
CA THR A 26 7.76 -3.73 -4.98
C THR A 26 8.87 -3.10 -4.14
N GLU A 27 10.03 -3.75 -4.04
CA GLU A 27 11.20 -3.21 -3.32
C GLU A 27 11.63 -1.84 -3.88
N ASN A 28 11.46 -1.62 -5.19
CA ASN A 28 11.72 -0.33 -5.83
C ASN A 28 10.77 0.78 -5.32
N GLN A 29 9.48 0.48 -5.14
CA GLN A 29 8.54 1.44 -4.56
C GLN A 29 8.89 1.77 -3.12
N ILE A 30 9.18 0.75 -2.30
CA ILE A 30 9.61 0.92 -0.91
C ILE A 30 10.85 1.81 -0.84
N THR A 31 11.87 1.49 -1.64
CA THR A 31 13.14 2.22 -1.67
C THR A 31 12.94 3.67 -2.08
N ASN A 32 12.21 3.94 -3.15
CA ASN A 32 12.01 5.30 -3.64
C ASN A 32 11.17 6.15 -2.66
N ILE A 33 10.05 5.62 -2.16
CA ILE A 33 9.25 6.32 -1.14
C ILE A 33 10.15 6.70 0.05
N LYS A 34 10.95 5.76 0.55
CA LYS A 34 11.88 6.01 1.66
C LYS A 34 12.92 7.08 1.32
N VAL A 35 13.64 6.93 0.21
CA VAL A 35 14.76 7.81 -0.16
C VAL A 35 14.27 9.24 -0.40
N TYR A 36 13.20 9.41 -1.16
CA TYR A 36 12.65 10.74 -1.45
C TYR A 36 12.08 11.39 -0.20
N THR A 37 11.39 10.62 0.66
CA THR A 37 10.89 11.18 1.93
C THR A 37 12.03 11.52 2.88
N LEU A 38 13.14 10.77 2.89
CA LEU A 38 14.32 11.10 3.70
C LEU A 38 14.99 12.39 3.22
N LYS A 39 15.09 12.59 1.91
CA LYS A 39 15.58 13.86 1.34
C LYS A 39 14.69 15.02 1.77
N ALA A 40 13.37 14.86 1.69
CA ALA A 40 12.41 15.87 2.14
C ALA A 40 12.52 16.15 3.65
N LEU A 41 12.70 15.12 4.47
CA LEU A 41 12.89 15.24 5.92
C LEU A 41 14.13 16.07 6.25
N ASN A 42 15.28 15.74 5.65
CA ASN A 42 16.54 16.46 5.88
C ASN A 42 16.44 17.94 5.46
N LEU A 43 15.79 18.22 4.32
CA LEU A 43 15.55 19.58 3.87
C LEU A 43 14.62 20.35 4.81
N SER A 44 13.60 19.67 5.35
CA SER A 44 12.69 20.26 6.33
C SER A 44 13.40 20.60 7.65
N LEU A 45 14.30 19.73 8.12
CA LEU A 45 15.16 20.00 9.27
C LEU A 45 16.13 21.17 9.02
N ASN A 46 16.69 21.26 7.82
CA ASN A 46 17.53 22.40 7.42
C ASN A 46 16.72 23.69 7.40
N ALA A 47 15.50 23.67 6.83
CA ALA A 47 14.60 24.81 6.84
C ALA A 47 14.25 25.24 8.27
N TYR A 48 13.91 24.29 9.14
CA TYR A 48 13.64 24.55 10.55
C TYR A 48 14.83 25.21 11.24
N SER A 49 16.04 24.70 11.01
CA SER A 49 17.28 25.24 11.57
C SER A 49 17.53 26.68 11.11
N GLU A 50 17.34 26.99 9.82
CA GLU A 50 17.47 28.36 9.28
C GLU A 50 16.48 29.36 9.90
N LEU A 51 15.29 28.88 10.31
CA LEU A 51 14.30 29.70 11.00
C LEU A 51 14.57 29.87 12.50
N LYS A 52 15.44 29.04 13.09
CA LYS A 52 15.80 29.05 14.52
C LYS A 52 17.14 29.73 14.82
N ARG A 53 17.91 30.08 13.80
CA ARG A 53 19.15 30.87 13.95
C ARG A 53 18.87 32.24 14.54
N GLU A 54 19.82 32.78 15.30
CA GLU A 54 19.78 34.15 15.83
C GLU A 54 19.50 35.18 14.72
N ARG A 55 20.13 34.99 13.56
CA ARG A 55 19.83 35.72 12.32
C ARG A 55 19.09 34.79 11.36
N VAL A 56 17.77 34.92 11.33
CA VAL A 56 16.87 34.11 10.50
C VAL A 56 17.19 34.28 9.01
N ASN A 57 17.47 33.17 8.31
CA ASN A 57 17.67 33.18 6.86
C ASN A 57 16.42 32.70 6.11
N ARG A 58 15.50 33.63 5.84
CA ARG A 58 14.22 33.33 5.18
C ARG A 58 14.39 32.78 3.76
N ARG A 59 15.40 33.23 3.03
CA ARG A 59 15.65 32.79 1.64
C ARG A 59 16.05 31.32 1.58
N ASN A 60 16.99 30.91 2.44
CA ASN A 60 17.41 29.52 2.51
C ASN A 60 16.28 28.62 3.02
N ALA A 61 15.59 29.03 4.09
CA ALA A 61 14.44 28.29 4.60
C ALA A 61 13.37 28.07 3.53
N LYS A 62 13.07 29.10 2.73
CA LYS A 62 12.13 29.00 1.61
C LYS A 62 12.58 27.98 0.56
N SER A 63 13.84 28.06 0.12
CA SER A 63 14.39 27.14 -0.88
C SER A 63 14.38 25.68 -0.39
N TYR A 64 14.70 25.47 0.89
CA TYR A 64 14.63 24.14 1.50
C TYR A 64 13.19 23.60 1.58
N ILE A 65 12.20 24.43 1.93
CA ILE A 65 10.79 24.02 1.91
C ILE A 65 10.33 23.66 0.49
N GLU A 66 10.65 24.49 -0.51
CA GLU A 66 10.30 24.22 -1.91
C GLU A 66 10.90 22.88 -2.39
N SER A 67 12.17 22.64 -2.06
CA SER A 67 12.87 21.40 -2.40
C SER A 67 12.29 20.19 -1.65
N ALA A 68 11.89 20.36 -0.40
CA ALA A 68 11.24 19.30 0.38
C ALA A 68 9.89 18.90 -0.24
N ILE A 69 9.06 19.87 -0.63
CA ILE A 69 7.79 19.64 -1.31
C ILE A 69 8.01 18.91 -2.64
N PHE A 70 9.02 19.30 -3.42
CA PHE A 70 9.40 18.60 -4.65
C PHE A 70 9.67 17.12 -4.39
N PHE A 71 10.50 16.77 -3.40
CA PHE A 71 10.79 15.37 -3.10
C PHE A 71 9.59 14.60 -2.53
N LEU A 72 8.68 15.23 -1.80
CA LEU A 72 7.43 14.57 -1.40
C LEU A 72 6.50 14.29 -2.58
N ASN A 73 6.53 15.13 -3.63
CA ASN A 73 5.82 14.85 -4.88
C ASN A 73 6.46 13.68 -5.62
N GLU A 74 7.79 13.61 -5.67
CA GLU A 74 8.52 12.44 -6.21
C GLU A 74 8.14 11.17 -5.44
N ALA A 75 8.15 11.19 -4.11
CA ALA A 75 7.72 10.06 -3.29
C ALA A 75 6.27 9.63 -3.58
N THR A 76 5.37 10.60 -3.82
CA THR A 76 3.96 10.33 -4.16
C THR A 76 3.82 9.53 -5.45
N ILE A 77 4.67 9.77 -6.45
CA ILE A 77 4.60 9.07 -7.75
C ILE A 77 4.81 7.56 -7.58
N TYR A 78 5.62 7.15 -6.59
CA TYR A 78 5.88 5.74 -6.29
C TYR A 78 4.81 5.08 -5.41
N SER A 79 3.85 5.86 -4.88
CA SER A 79 2.69 5.29 -4.17
C SER A 79 1.87 4.39 -5.11
N PRO A 80 1.44 3.20 -4.65
CA PRO A 80 0.49 2.38 -5.40
C PRO A 80 -0.80 3.10 -5.77
N SER A 81 -1.34 3.92 -4.85
CA SER A 81 -2.57 4.66 -5.11
C SER A 81 -2.39 5.59 -6.31
N TYR A 82 -1.26 6.28 -6.40
CA TYR A 82 -0.92 7.15 -7.52
C TYR A 82 -0.86 6.37 -8.83
N THR A 83 -0.18 5.21 -8.83
CA THR A 83 -0.04 4.37 -10.03
C THR A 83 -1.41 3.89 -10.55
N ILE A 84 -2.28 3.43 -9.65
CA ILE A 84 -3.63 2.96 -10.00
C ILE A 84 -4.50 4.13 -10.46
N ARG A 85 -4.50 5.25 -9.72
CA ARG A 85 -5.21 6.49 -10.10
C ARG A 85 -4.76 6.98 -11.48
N LYS A 86 -3.46 6.92 -11.79
CA LYS A 86 -2.91 7.32 -13.09
C LYS A 86 -3.37 6.40 -14.23
N LYS A 87 -3.44 5.09 -14.00
CA LYS A 87 -4.02 4.15 -14.96
C LYS A 87 -5.49 4.47 -15.23
N ILE A 88 -6.27 4.74 -14.20
CA ILE A 88 -7.68 5.13 -14.34
C ILE A 88 -7.81 6.45 -15.10
N GLU A 89 -7.03 7.48 -14.76
CA GLU A 89 -7.03 8.75 -15.50
C GLU A 89 -6.73 8.56 -17.00
N THR A 90 -5.75 7.71 -17.29
CA THR A 90 -5.34 7.42 -18.67
C THR A 90 -6.47 6.71 -19.42
N LEU A 91 -7.10 5.71 -18.79
CA LEU A 91 -8.26 5.02 -19.35
C LEU A 91 -9.44 5.98 -19.58
N LYS A 92 -9.76 6.83 -18.60
CA LYS A 92 -10.80 7.86 -18.74
C LYS A 92 -10.54 8.77 -19.94
N LYS A 93 -9.29 9.23 -20.12
CA LYS A 93 -8.90 10.07 -21.27
C LYS A 93 -9.05 9.32 -22.59
N ARG A 94 -8.62 8.06 -22.65
CA ARG A 94 -8.77 7.21 -23.85
C ARG A 94 -10.24 7.01 -24.21
N ILE A 95 -11.10 6.68 -23.26
CA ILE A 95 -12.56 6.56 -23.48
C ILE A 95 -13.16 7.84 -24.05
N LYS A 96 -12.75 9.02 -23.54
CA LYS A 96 -13.23 10.31 -24.05
C LYS A 96 -12.80 10.58 -25.50
N ILE A 97 -11.57 10.18 -25.87
CA ILE A 97 -11.01 10.43 -27.21
C ILE A 97 -11.49 9.37 -28.22
N PHE A 98 -11.59 8.10 -27.81
CA PHE A 98 -11.92 6.96 -28.66
C PHE A 98 -13.07 6.12 -28.06
N PRO A 99 -14.31 6.64 -28.04
CA PRO A 99 -15.42 6.04 -27.29
C PRO A 99 -15.90 4.69 -27.83
N LYS A 100 -15.46 4.26 -29.01
CA LYS A 100 -15.85 2.97 -29.62
C LYS A 100 -14.83 1.85 -29.41
N GLU A 101 -13.69 2.14 -28.79
CA GLU A 101 -12.65 1.14 -28.54
C GLU A 101 -13.03 0.15 -27.43
N TYR A 102 -12.35 -1.00 -27.46
CA TYR A 102 -12.50 -2.07 -26.48
C TYR A 102 -11.49 -1.94 -25.33
N TYR A 103 -11.97 -1.64 -24.13
CA TYR A 103 -11.20 -1.34 -22.93
C TYR A 103 -11.29 -2.39 -21.81
N LYS A 104 -11.91 -3.56 -22.06
CA LYS A 104 -12.05 -4.60 -21.02
C LYS A 104 -10.70 -5.03 -20.43
N LYS A 105 -9.65 -5.10 -21.25
CA LYS A 105 -8.29 -5.44 -20.81
C LYS A 105 -7.73 -4.44 -19.81
N ASP A 106 -7.95 -3.14 -20.03
CA ASP A 106 -7.54 -2.08 -19.11
C ASP A 106 -8.27 -2.22 -17.76
N LEU A 107 -9.58 -2.50 -17.78
CA LEU A 107 -10.36 -2.76 -16.56
C LEU A 107 -9.87 -3.99 -15.79
N ILE A 108 -9.53 -5.08 -16.50
CA ILE A 108 -8.94 -6.28 -15.88
C ILE A 108 -7.58 -5.96 -15.25
N SER A 109 -6.73 -5.16 -15.92
CA SER A 109 -5.45 -4.75 -15.36
C SER A 109 -5.62 -3.92 -14.08
N ILE A 110 -6.55 -2.96 -14.08
CA ILE A 110 -6.87 -2.16 -12.88
C ILE A 110 -7.40 -3.07 -11.76
N TYR A 111 -8.29 -4.01 -12.07
CA TYR A 111 -8.82 -4.98 -11.10
C TYR A 111 -7.71 -5.83 -10.47
N GLN A 112 -6.76 -6.30 -11.27
CA GLN A 112 -5.59 -7.04 -10.77
C GLN A 112 -4.72 -6.18 -9.84
N ASP A 113 -4.49 -4.92 -10.19
CA ASP A 113 -3.72 -4.02 -9.34
C ASP A 113 -4.45 -3.69 -8.03
N ILE A 114 -5.76 -3.51 -8.04
CA ILE A 114 -6.55 -3.31 -6.82
C ILE A 114 -6.44 -4.54 -5.89
N ASN A 115 -6.51 -5.75 -6.45
CA ASN A 115 -6.38 -6.97 -5.64
C ASN A 115 -4.98 -7.11 -5.00
N LYS A 116 -3.93 -6.52 -5.59
CA LYS A 116 -2.59 -6.47 -4.98
C LYS A 116 -2.56 -5.70 -3.68
N PHE A 117 -3.50 -4.78 -3.43
CA PHE A 117 -3.51 -3.94 -2.23
C PHE A 117 -4.77 -4.12 -1.39
N ALA A 118 -5.44 -5.27 -1.52
CA ALA A 118 -6.72 -5.53 -0.87
C ALA A 118 -6.70 -5.29 0.64
N GLY A 119 -5.63 -5.68 1.33
CA GLY A 119 -5.49 -5.50 2.78
C GLY A 119 -5.24 -4.05 3.22
N ASN A 120 -4.86 -3.17 2.29
CA ASN A 120 -4.44 -1.79 2.56
C ASN A 120 -5.42 -0.73 2.02
N LEU A 121 -6.29 -1.08 1.08
CA LEU A 121 -7.30 -0.17 0.52
C LEU A 121 -8.50 -0.01 1.46
N THR A 122 -8.89 1.23 1.74
CA THR A 122 -10.02 1.55 2.63
C THR A 122 -11.36 0.98 2.14
N ASP A 123 -11.68 1.20 0.86
CA ASP A 123 -12.95 0.82 0.23
C ASP A 123 -12.82 -0.38 -0.73
N TYR A 124 -11.88 -1.30 -0.46
CA TYR A 124 -11.54 -2.41 -1.35
C TYR A 124 -12.77 -3.18 -1.88
N GLU A 125 -13.66 -3.66 -1.00
CA GLU A 125 -14.79 -4.50 -1.41
C GLU A 125 -15.76 -3.75 -2.34
N LYS A 126 -15.96 -2.45 -2.10
CA LYS A 126 -16.79 -1.59 -2.96
C LYS A 126 -16.14 -1.43 -4.33
N ILE A 127 -14.85 -1.09 -4.37
CA ILE A 127 -14.08 -0.93 -5.62
C ILE A 127 -14.08 -2.23 -6.42
N LYS A 128 -13.80 -3.35 -5.75
CA LYS A 128 -13.76 -4.69 -6.34
C LYS A 128 -15.09 -5.06 -6.98
N LYS A 129 -16.20 -4.86 -6.27
CA LYS A 129 -17.55 -5.15 -6.77
C LYS A 129 -17.88 -4.30 -7.99
N GLU A 130 -17.57 -3.01 -7.95
CA GLU A 130 -17.79 -2.11 -9.10
C GLU A 130 -16.97 -2.52 -10.31
N LEU A 131 -15.66 -2.72 -10.17
CA LEU A 131 -14.78 -3.15 -11.26
C LEU A 131 -15.20 -4.50 -11.85
N LYS A 132 -15.53 -5.49 -11.00
CA LYS A 132 -16.00 -6.79 -11.47
C LYS A 132 -17.30 -6.65 -12.27
N SER A 133 -18.25 -5.85 -11.79
CA SER A 133 -19.49 -5.59 -12.54
C SER A 133 -19.22 -4.92 -13.90
N LEU A 134 -18.24 -4.01 -14.00
CA LEU A 134 -17.87 -3.38 -15.27
C LEU A 134 -17.23 -4.38 -16.24
N ILE A 135 -16.41 -5.31 -15.74
CA ILE A 135 -15.75 -6.35 -16.54
C ILE A 135 -16.76 -7.38 -17.05
N ASP A 136 -17.62 -7.89 -16.16
CA ASP A 136 -18.57 -8.96 -16.48
C ASP A 136 -19.63 -8.49 -17.49
N LYS A 137 -20.08 -7.22 -17.36
CA LYS A 137 -21.09 -6.61 -18.25
C LYS A 137 -20.48 -5.73 -19.34
N TYR A 138 -19.19 -5.88 -19.64
CA TYR A 138 -18.50 -4.98 -20.57
C TYR A 138 -19.09 -5.06 -21.98
N ASP A 139 -19.49 -3.91 -22.51
CA ASP A 139 -19.87 -3.68 -23.91
C ASP A 139 -19.36 -2.29 -24.33
N THR A 140 -18.94 -2.11 -25.59
CA THR A 140 -18.41 -0.84 -26.09
C THR A 140 -19.46 0.28 -26.03
N ASN A 141 -20.74 -0.03 -26.14
CA ASN A 141 -21.83 0.95 -26.01
C ASN A 141 -21.97 1.50 -24.58
N LEU A 142 -21.37 0.85 -23.58
CA LEU A 142 -21.41 1.26 -22.18
C LEU A 142 -20.21 2.13 -21.78
N ASN A 143 -19.35 2.53 -22.71
CA ASN A 143 -18.14 3.30 -22.41
C ASN A 143 -18.42 4.64 -21.68
N SER A 144 -19.55 5.30 -21.94
CA SER A 144 -19.99 6.49 -21.18
C SER A 144 -20.31 6.17 -19.71
N THR A 145 -21.01 5.06 -19.46
CA THR A 145 -21.30 4.55 -18.12
C THR A 145 -20.03 4.10 -17.40
N ILE A 146 -19.08 3.48 -18.12
CA ILE A 146 -17.78 3.10 -17.57
C ILE A 146 -17.01 4.35 -17.12
N LEU A 147 -17.04 5.42 -17.90
CA LEU A 147 -16.36 6.68 -17.56
C LEU A 147 -16.82 7.24 -16.21
N SER A 148 -18.14 7.30 -15.95
CA SER A 148 -18.68 7.81 -14.68
C SER A 148 -18.36 6.88 -13.50
N LYS A 149 -18.35 5.56 -13.72
CA LYS A 149 -17.98 4.60 -12.66
C LYS A 149 -16.49 4.64 -12.34
N LEU A 150 -15.64 4.84 -13.33
CA LEU A 150 -14.21 5.04 -13.13
C LEU A 150 -13.91 6.32 -12.32
N GLU A 151 -14.74 7.35 -12.42
CA GLU A 151 -14.65 8.55 -11.56
C GLU A 151 -14.90 8.23 -10.09
N ASN A 152 -15.95 7.45 -9.81
CA ASN A 152 -16.23 7.01 -8.45
C ASN A 152 -15.08 6.15 -7.91
N ILE A 153 -14.63 5.15 -8.68
CA ILE A 153 -13.51 4.28 -8.29
C ILE A 153 -12.24 5.09 -8.01
N TYR A 154 -11.93 6.08 -8.84
CA TYR A 154 -10.77 6.95 -8.66
C TYR A 154 -10.74 7.61 -7.27
N SER A 155 -11.89 8.12 -6.83
CA SER A 155 -12.02 8.82 -5.55
C SER A 155 -11.90 7.92 -4.32
N LEU A 156 -12.14 6.61 -4.49
CA LEU A 156 -12.13 5.62 -3.40
C LEU A 156 -10.76 4.95 -3.20
N ILE A 157 -9.85 5.10 -4.16
CA ILE A 157 -8.51 4.52 -4.05
C ILE A 157 -7.75 5.33 -3.02
N ASP A 158 -7.51 4.77 -1.85
CA ASP A 158 -6.71 5.38 -0.78
C ASP A 158 -5.96 4.29 -0.01
N LEU A 159 -4.66 4.49 0.19
CA LEU A 159 -3.81 3.64 1.02
C LEU A 159 -3.35 4.46 2.24
N PRO A 160 -4.13 4.49 3.34
CA PRO A 160 -3.91 5.42 4.45
C PRO A 160 -2.51 5.39 5.06
N LEU A 161 -1.87 4.23 5.11
CA LEU A 161 -0.52 4.07 5.68
C LEU A 161 0.58 4.74 4.86
N ILE A 162 0.30 5.11 3.61
CA ILE A 162 1.25 5.78 2.70
C ILE A 162 0.73 7.16 2.35
N ASP A 163 -0.51 7.24 1.88
CA ASP A 163 -1.08 8.46 1.29
C ASP A 163 -1.35 9.52 2.35
N THR A 164 -1.86 9.15 3.52
CA THR A 164 -2.14 10.11 4.60
C THR A 164 -0.87 10.76 5.13
N PRO A 165 0.19 10.02 5.49
CA PRO A 165 1.46 10.64 5.87
C PRO A 165 2.06 11.55 4.79
N LEU A 166 2.03 11.13 3.52
CA LEU A 166 2.54 11.94 2.40
C LEU A 166 1.75 13.25 2.25
N ASN A 167 0.42 13.17 2.28
CA ASN A 167 -0.45 14.32 2.11
C ASN A 167 -0.36 15.29 3.30
N ASN A 168 -0.26 14.77 4.52
CA ASN A 168 -0.07 15.58 5.72
C ASN A 168 1.27 16.33 5.66
N ALA A 169 2.37 15.64 5.34
CA ALA A 169 3.69 16.27 5.20
C ALA A 169 3.66 17.41 4.17
N LYS A 170 3.12 17.16 2.97
CA LYS A 170 2.99 18.17 1.91
C LYS A 170 2.15 19.36 2.35
N THR A 171 1.01 19.11 2.99
CA THR A 171 0.09 20.15 3.44
C THR A 171 0.75 21.05 4.47
N PHE A 172 1.39 20.48 5.49
CA PHE A 172 2.05 21.28 6.53
C PHE A 172 3.28 22.04 6.01
N LEU A 173 4.03 21.48 5.06
CA LEU A 173 5.10 22.23 4.38
C LEU A 173 4.56 23.36 3.49
N ALA A 174 3.44 23.17 2.80
CA ALA A 174 2.78 24.24 2.04
C ALA A 174 2.29 25.36 2.99
N ILE A 175 1.69 25.01 4.12
CA ILE A 175 1.32 25.98 5.16
C ILE A 175 2.56 26.69 5.73
N ALA A 176 3.67 25.97 5.93
CA ALA A 176 4.92 26.58 6.37
C ALA A 176 5.44 27.60 5.35
N TYR A 177 5.40 27.24 4.07
CA TYR A 177 5.80 28.09 2.94
C TYR A 177 4.98 29.39 2.89
N ASP A 178 3.66 29.30 3.00
CA ASP A 178 2.77 30.46 2.97
C ASP A 178 2.96 31.36 4.19
N ASN A 179 3.15 30.78 5.38
CA ASN A 179 3.49 31.54 6.58
C ASN A 179 4.85 32.24 6.46
N LEU A 180 5.84 31.58 5.86
CA LEU A 180 7.16 32.17 5.63
C LEU A 180 7.09 33.35 4.65
N LYS A 181 6.31 33.22 3.57
CA LYS A 181 6.01 34.32 2.63
C LYS A 181 5.34 35.49 3.34
N ALA A 182 4.41 35.22 4.25
CA ALA A 182 3.72 36.22 5.05
C ALA A 182 4.59 36.79 6.20
N GLY A 183 5.86 36.40 6.33
CA GLY A 183 6.76 36.85 7.39
C GLY A 183 6.46 36.26 8.78
N ARG A 184 5.56 35.28 8.88
CA ARG A 184 5.10 34.65 10.14
C ARG A 184 6.04 33.51 10.54
N ILE A 185 7.26 33.85 10.93
CA ILE A 185 8.36 32.89 11.17
C ILE A 185 8.00 31.80 12.19
N ASN A 186 7.45 32.16 13.34
CA ASN A 186 7.09 31.18 14.38
C ASN A 186 6.04 30.17 13.89
N LYS A 187 5.05 30.63 13.11
CA LYS A 187 4.03 29.75 12.53
C LYS A 187 4.62 28.86 11.44
N ALA A 188 5.55 29.39 10.64
CA ALA A 188 6.29 28.61 9.66
C ALA A 188 7.10 27.50 10.34
N SER A 189 7.91 27.83 11.36
CA SER A 189 8.68 26.83 12.13
C SER A 189 7.80 25.75 12.73
N LYS A 190 6.66 26.12 13.34
CA LYS A 190 5.75 25.13 13.93
C LYS A 190 5.11 24.21 12.89
N SER A 191 4.78 24.75 11.71
CA SER A 191 4.25 23.96 10.61
C SER A 191 5.29 22.98 10.05
N ILE A 192 6.56 23.39 9.96
CA ILE A 192 7.66 22.49 9.60
C ILE A 192 7.79 21.37 10.63
N GLU A 193 7.79 21.69 11.93
CA GLU A 193 7.88 20.71 13.03
C GLU A 193 6.78 19.64 12.93
N ILE A 194 5.52 20.05 12.73
CA ILE A 194 4.39 19.13 12.58
C ILE A 194 4.54 18.24 11.32
N SER A 195 5.17 18.75 10.26
CA SER A 195 5.39 17.98 9.03
C SER A 195 6.41 16.85 9.19
N LEU A 196 7.28 16.90 10.21
CA LEU A 196 8.35 15.92 10.42
C LEU A 196 7.80 14.54 10.77
N ASP A 197 6.81 14.44 11.67
CA ASP A 197 6.28 13.16 12.14
C ASP A 197 5.73 12.28 11.00
N PRO A 198 4.88 12.80 10.09
CA PRO A 198 4.47 12.04 8.91
C PRO A 198 5.62 11.58 8.02
N MET A 199 6.67 12.41 7.85
CA MET A 199 7.84 12.05 7.06
C MET A 199 8.66 10.94 7.74
N ILE A 200 8.86 11.04 9.05
CA ILE A 200 9.56 10.01 9.85
C ILE A 200 8.86 8.65 9.67
N LYS A 201 7.53 8.63 9.76
CA LYS A 201 6.74 7.41 9.53
C LYS A 201 7.03 6.77 8.16
N LEU A 202 7.20 7.55 7.10
CA LEU A 202 7.49 7.03 5.76
C LEU A 202 8.96 6.67 5.54
N THR A 203 9.89 7.36 6.22
CA THR A 203 11.31 7.02 6.15
C THR A 203 11.66 5.72 6.86
N ASN A 204 10.84 5.32 7.84
CA ASN A 204 11.07 4.07 8.55
C ASN A 204 10.71 2.88 7.66
N ARG A 205 11.73 2.06 7.35
CA ARG A 205 11.56 0.83 6.55
C ARG A 205 10.59 -0.14 7.23
N GLU A 206 10.52 -0.12 8.56
CA GLU A 206 9.55 -0.90 9.35
C GLU A 206 8.12 -0.67 8.86
N ASN A 207 7.68 0.57 8.73
CA ASN A 207 6.28 0.86 8.40
C ASN A 207 5.90 0.34 7.01
N LEU A 208 6.80 0.42 6.04
CA LEU A 208 6.59 -0.13 4.70
C LEU A 208 6.55 -1.66 4.70
N LEU A 209 7.35 -2.31 5.56
CA LEU A 209 7.31 -3.76 5.76
C LEU A 209 6.03 -4.22 6.48
N LEU A 210 5.51 -3.41 7.40
CA LEU A 210 4.23 -3.66 8.08
C LEU A 210 3.04 -3.55 7.12
N VAL A 211 3.11 -2.64 6.13
CA VAL A 211 2.12 -2.55 5.04
C VAL A 211 2.09 -3.85 4.21
N GLU A 212 3.26 -4.39 3.87
CA GLU A 212 3.36 -5.68 3.16
C GLU A 212 2.83 -6.84 4.00
N PHE A 213 3.23 -6.89 5.27
CA PHE A 213 2.72 -7.86 6.22
C PHE A 213 1.19 -7.86 6.27
N LYS A 214 0.56 -6.68 6.38
CA LYS A 214 -0.90 -6.51 6.39
C LYS A 214 -1.57 -7.10 5.15
N ASN A 215 -0.97 -6.87 3.98
CA ASN A 215 -1.53 -7.35 2.73
C ASN A 215 -1.45 -8.88 2.62
N LEU A 216 -0.29 -9.44 2.99
CA LEU A 216 -0.06 -10.88 2.97
C LEU A 216 -0.96 -11.61 3.96
N ILE A 217 -1.15 -11.09 5.18
CA ILE A 217 -2.04 -11.72 6.16
C ILE A 217 -3.51 -11.64 5.72
N TYR A 218 -3.93 -10.54 5.09
CA TYR A 218 -5.27 -10.44 4.53
C TYR A 218 -5.48 -11.46 3.39
N ASN A 219 -4.52 -11.60 2.49
CA ASN A 219 -4.60 -12.60 1.42
C ASN A 219 -4.60 -14.02 1.98
N SER A 220 -3.82 -14.30 3.04
CA SER A 220 -3.86 -15.57 3.77
C SER A 220 -5.26 -15.87 4.31
N TYR A 221 -5.90 -14.89 4.94
CA TYR A 221 -7.28 -14.99 5.45
C TYR A 221 -8.29 -15.28 4.33
N ILE A 222 -8.25 -14.54 3.23
CA ILE A 222 -9.18 -14.74 2.10
C ILE A 222 -8.99 -16.12 1.45
N SER A 223 -7.74 -16.55 1.24
CA SER A 223 -7.45 -17.89 0.73
C SER A 223 -7.96 -18.98 1.67
N TYR A 224 -7.81 -18.79 2.99
CA TYR A 224 -8.32 -19.72 4.00
C TYR A 224 -9.84 -19.81 3.97
N LEU A 225 -10.53 -18.66 3.93
CA LEU A 225 -11.99 -18.57 3.88
C LEU A 225 -12.56 -19.31 2.66
N ASN A 226 -11.87 -19.19 1.51
CA ASN A 226 -12.26 -19.82 0.25
C ASN A 226 -11.85 -21.31 0.15
N GLY A 227 -11.27 -21.89 1.20
CA GLY A 227 -10.84 -23.30 1.23
C GLY A 227 -9.52 -23.60 0.52
N ASN A 228 -8.79 -22.59 0.05
CA ASN A 228 -7.47 -22.76 -0.55
C ASN A 228 -6.38 -22.69 0.53
N TYR A 229 -6.27 -23.79 1.29
CA TYR A 229 -5.38 -23.89 2.45
C TYR A 229 -3.90 -23.81 2.09
N GLN A 230 -3.50 -24.34 0.94
CA GLN A 230 -2.10 -24.30 0.49
C GLN A 230 -1.67 -22.87 0.19
N LEU A 231 -2.45 -22.11 -0.57
CA LEU A 231 -2.18 -20.71 -0.84
C LEU A 231 -2.19 -19.88 0.44
N SER A 232 -3.12 -20.16 1.35
CA SER A 232 -3.18 -19.48 2.65
C SER A 232 -1.91 -19.68 3.48
N LYS A 233 -1.38 -20.91 3.55
CA LYS A 233 -0.09 -21.20 4.22
C LYS A 233 1.09 -20.49 3.57
N MET A 234 1.12 -20.41 2.24
CA MET A 234 2.17 -19.68 1.52
C MET A 234 2.17 -18.19 1.88
N TYR A 235 0.99 -17.56 1.89
CA TYR A 235 0.86 -16.17 2.33
C TYR A 235 1.25 -15.97 3.81
N LEU A 236 0.88 -16.90 4.69
CA LEU A 236 1.23 -16.86 6.12
C LEU A 236 2.74 -16.97 6.35
N PHE A 237 3.42 -17.83 5.59
CA PHE A 237 4.88 -17.93 5.64
C PHE A 237 5.55 -16.62 5.21
N MET A 238 5.08 -16.02 4.10
CA MET A 238 5.62 -14.75 3.62
C MET A 238 5.34 -13.59 4.56
N SER A 239 4.15 -13.54 5.17
CA SER A 239 3.81 -12.52 6.16
C SER A 239 4.74 -12.59 7.37
N ASN A 240 5.07 -13.80 7.84
CA ASN A 240 6.07 -13.98 8.91
C ASN A 240 7.47 -13.53 8.50
N LYS A 241 7.89 -13.79 7.25
CA LYS A 241 9.17 -13.32 6.73
C LYS A 241 9.24 -11.78 6.75
N LYS A 242 8.18 -11.10 6.33
CA LYS A 242 8.10 -9.63 6.36
C LYS A 242 8.10 -9.05 7.77
N LEU A 243 7.44 -9.70 8.73
CA LEU A 243 7.56 -9.31 10.15
C LEU A 243 8.98 -9.45 10.70
N LYS A 244 9.69 -10.51 10.35
CA LYS A 244 11.11 -10.68 10.75
C LYS A 244 12.00 -9.59 10.16
N GLU A 245 11.79 -9.25 8.89
CA GLU A 245 12.47 -8.13 8.24
C GLU A 245 12.15 -6.82 8.95
N ALA A 246 10.89 -6.58 9.35
CA ALA A 246 10.47 -5.39 10.09
C ALA A 246 11.14 -5.34 11.47
N TYR A 247 11.07 -6.43 12.24
CA TYR A 247 11.68 -6.55 13.56
C TYR A 247 13.17 -6.17 13.58
N ALA A 248 13.91 -6.58 12.55
CA ALA A 248 15.34 -6.34 12.45
C ALA A 248 15.70 -4.85 12.27
N VAL A 249 14.77 -4.04 11.76
CA VAL A 249 14.97 -2.60 11.51
C VAL A 249 14.16 -1.72 12.46
N SER A 250 13.43 -2.33 13.41
CA SER A 250 12.59 -1.64 14.38
C SER A 250 13.37 -1.07 15.55
N ILE A 251 12.84 0.03 16.08
CA ILE A 251 13.20 0.55 17.41
C ILE A 251 12.65 -0.38 18.50
N ASP A 252 13.25 -0.35 19.69
CA ASP A 252 12.93 -1.30 20.76
C ASP A 252 11.46 -1.21 21.20
N GLU A 253 10.87 -0.01 21.17
CA GLU A 253 9.46 0.22 21.51
C GLU A 253 8.49 -0.54 20.60
N ASN A 254 8.85 -0.74 19.33
CA ASN A 254 7.99 -1.42 18.34
C ASN A 254 8.24 -2.93 18.27
N LYS A 255 9.40 -3.41 18.78
CA LYS A 255 9.78 -4.83 18.73
C LYS A 255 8.81 -5.74 19.47
N ASP A 256 8.24 -5.29 20.59
CA ASP A 256 7.33 -6.11 21.38
C ASP A 256 5.96 -6.29 20.70
N MET A 257 5.46 -5.26 20.03
CA MET A 257 4.29 -5.37 19.16
C MET A 257 4.53 -6.38 18.04
N ILE A 258 5.68 -6.29 17.36
CA ILE A 258 6.03 -7.20 16.25
C ILE A 258 6.17 -8.65 16.74
N LYS A 259 6.78 -8.88 17.91
CA LYS A 259 6.81 -10.22 18.55
C LYS A 259 5.39 -10.74 18.81
N GLY A 260 4.47 -9.88 19.25
CA GLY A 260 3.05 -10.23 19.42
C GLY A 260 2.44 -10.80 18.14
N PHE A 261 2.61 -10.12 17.00
CA PHE A 261 2.15 -10.62 15.71
C PHE A 261 2.84 -11.92 15.29
N MET A 262 4.15 -12.05 15.51
CA MET A 262 4.89 -13.28 15.19
C MET A 262 4.38 -14.49 15.99
N ASN A 263 4.03 -14.27 17.27
CA ASN A 263 3.43 -15.30 18.12
C ASN A 263 2.04 -15.71 17.64
N GLN A 264 1.21 -14.75 17.23
CA GLN A 264 -0.11 -15.02 16.65
C GLN A 264 -0.01 -15.80 15.33
N ILE A 265 0.92 -15.44 14.44
CA ILE A 265 1.16 -16.22 13.21
C ILE A 265 1.55 -17.66 13.54
N LYS A 266 2.46 -17.85 14.50
CA LYS A 266 2.88 -19.18 14.94
C LYS A 266 1.71 -19.97 15.52
N TYR A 267 0.83 -19.30 16.27
CA TYR A 267 -0.40 -19.90 16.76
C TYR A 267 -1.30 -20.38 15.62
N ILE A 268 -1.50 -19.54 14.60
CA ILE A 268 -2.30 -19.86 13.42
C ILE A 268 -1.72 -21.07 12.68
N ASP A 269 -0.41 -21.06 12.43
CA ASP A 269 0.27 -22.14 11.71
C ASP A 269 0.15 -23.49 12.44
N ASN A 270 0.31 -23.47 13.77
CA ASN A 270 0.20 -24.67 14.60
C ASN A 270 -1.23 -25.21 14.74
N ASN A 271 -2.26 -24.34 14.62
CA ASN A 271 -3.67 -24.70 14.81
C ASN A 271 -4.49 -24.62 13.52
N PHE A 272 -3.82 -24.71 12.35
CA PHE A 272 -4.41 -24.41 11.04
C PHE A 272 -5.65 -25.26 10.67
N ASN A 273 -5.86 -26.39 11.36
CA ASN A 273 -7.01 -27.27 11.22
C ASN A 273 -8.27 -26.79 11.98
N LYS A 274 -8.16 -25.83 12.91
CA LYS A 274 -9.26 -25.33 13.73
C LYS A 274 -9.94 -24.11 13.09
N LYS A 275 -10.75 -24.35 12.05
CA LYS A 275 -11.29 -23.31 11.15
C LYS A 275 -11.85 -22.07 11.84
N ASP A 276 -12.81 -22.24 12.75
CA ASP A 276 -13.49 -21.10 13.39
C ASP A 276 -12.59 -20.28 14.31
N GLU A 277 -11.63 -20.94 14.95
CA GLU A 277 -10.65 -20.31 15.83
C GLU A 277 -9.62 -19.51 15.02
N ILE A 278 -9.11 -20.10 13.94
CA ILE A 278 -8.14 -19.47 13.05
C ILE A 278 -8.74 -18.25 12.32
N LEU A 279 -9.99 -18.34 11.87
CA LEU A 279 -10.68 -17.20 11.25
C LEU A 279 -10.79 -16.01 12.22
N LYS A 280 -11.01 -16.26 13.52
CA LYS A 280 -11.04 -15.19 14.54
C LYS A 280 -9.66 -14.55 14.70
N GLU A 281 -8.60 -15.35 14.77
CA GLU A 281 -7.22 -14.85 14.90
C GLU A 281 -6.80 -14.00 13.70
N PHE A 282 -7.13 -14.42 12.47
CA PHE A 282 -6.90 -13.60 11.28
C PHE A 282 -7.58 -12.23 11.36
N ILE A 283 -8.85 -12.19 11.82
CA ILE A 283 -9.60 -10.94 11.97
C ILE A 283 -8.96 -10.04 13.03
N VAL A 284 -8.48 -10.60 14.14
CA VAL A 284 -7.78 -9.84 15.20
C VAL A 284 -6.54 -9.17 14.62
N ILE A 285 -5.67 -9.92 13.93
CA ILE A 285 -4.44 -9.38 13.33
C ILE A 285 -4.78 -8.26 12.32
N VAL A 286 -5.71 -8.50 11.38
CA VAL A 286 -6.08 -7.51 10.37
C VAL A 286 -6.65 -6.23 11.00
N ARG A 287 -7.41 -6.34 12.10
CA ARG A 287 -7.97 -5.19 12.83
C ARG A 287 -6.92 -4.43 13.62
N GLN A 288 -5.99 -5.11 14.30
CA GLN A 288 -4.90 -4.47 15.03
C GLN A 288 -4.03 -3.62 14.10
N ILE A 289 -3.82 -4.07 12.85
CA ILE A 289 -3.03 -3.33 11.86
C ILE A 289 -3.83 -2.19 11.18
N LYS A 290 -5.17 -2.16 11.28
CA LYS A 290 -5.97 -1.02 10.77
C LYS A 290 -5.81 0.24 11.62
N ASN A 291 -5.32 0.12 12.85
CA ASN A 291 -5.22 1.22 13.81
C ASN A 291 -3.77 1.67 14.09
N LEU A 292 -2.79 1.18 13.32
CA LEU A 292 -1.40 1.69 13.30
C LEU A 292 -1.30 2.90 12.35
#